data_AF-A0A967NH92-F1
#
_entry.id   AF-A0A967NH92-F1
#
_cell.length_a   1.000
_cell.length_b   1.000
_cell.length_c   1.000
_cell.angle_alpha   90.00
_cell.angle_beta   90.00
_cell.angle_gamma   90.00
#
_symmetry.space_group_name_H-M   'P 1'
#
loop_
_entity.id
_entity.type
_entity.pdbx_description
1 polymer ?
#
loop_
_entity_poly.entity_id
_entity_poly.type
_entity_poly.pdbx_seq_one_letter_code
_entity_poly.pdbx_strand_id
1 'polypeptide(L)' 'LRTGQHSSMRLALDAVRDDVAQAAVSAGNTGALMAMAKFVFKTLPGIDRPAIASFLPTRRSEIV' A
#
# COMPACT_ATOMS: atom_id res chain seq x y z
N LEU A 1 2.69 10.76 -10.45
CA LEU A 1 2.82 9.27 -10.48
C LEU A 1 3.89 8.82 -11.48
N ARG A 2 3.78 9.10 -12.78
CA ARG A 2 4.83 8.74 -13.78
C ARG A 2 6.21 9.39 -13.51
N THR A 3 6.24 10.56 -12.90
CA THR A 3 7.47 11.26 -12.48
C THR A 3 8.03 10.79 -11.13
N GLY A 4 7.24 10.07 -10.33
CA GLY A 4 7.60 9.67 -8.97
C GLY A 4 8.44 8.38 -8.89
N GLN A 5 9.04 7.94 -10.00
CA GLN A 5 9.73 6.65 -10.08
C GLN A 5 10.95 6.55 -9.15
N HIS A 6 11.58 7.68 -8.83
CA HIS A 6 12.70 7.74 -7.89
C HIS A 6 12.29 8.30 -6.51
N SER A 7 10.99 8.34 -6.19
CA SER A 7 10.55 8.76 -4.86
C SER A 7 10.83 7.69 -3.81
N SER A 8 11.00 8.09 -2.55
CA SER A 8 11.19 7.15 -1.43
C SER A 8 10.06 6.12 -1.34
N MET A 9 8.81 6.54 -1.56
CA MET A 9 7.66 5.62 -1.61
C MET A 9 7.79 4.59 -2.73
N ARG A 10 8.25 4.99 -3.93
CA ARG A 10 8.42 4.04 -5.03
C ARG A 10 9.53 3.04 -4.76
N LEU A 11 10.67 3.51 -4.29
CA LEU A 11 11.82 2.65 -3.97
C LEU A 11 11.48 1.64 -2.86
N ALA A 12 10.70 2.05 -1.85
CA ALA A 12 10.22 1.13 -0.82
C ALA A 12 9.29 0.03 -1.38
N LEU A 13 8.38 0.37 -2.31
CA LEU A 13 7.53 -0.62 -2.96
C LEU A 13 8.32 -1.54 -3.91
N ASP A 14 9.33 -1.01 -4.59
CA ASP A 14 10.21 -1.79 -5.46
C ASP A 14 11.04 -2.79 -4.66
N ALA A 15 11.56 -2.42 -3.49
CA ALA A 15 12.24 -3.35 -2.58
C ALA A 15 11.34 -4.52 -2.15
N VAL A 16 10.03 -4.29 -1.95
CA VAL A 16 9.08 -5.36 -1.64
C VAL A 16 8.79 -6.23 -2.86
N ARG A 17 8.66 -5.63 -4.05
CA ARG A 17 8.46 -6.39 -5.30
C ARG A 17 9.65 -7.30 -5.61
N ASP A 18 10.86 -6.81 -5.35
CA ASP A 18 12.11 -7.49 -5.68
C ASP A 18 12.57 -8.44 -4.53
N ASP A 19 11.66 -8.79 -3.62
CA ASP A 19 11.85 -9.69 -2.47
C ASP A 19 13.00 -9.29 -1.51
N VAL A 20 13.41 -8.01 -1.53
CA VAL A 20 14.39 -7.45 -0.59
C VAL A 20 13.74 -7.11 0.76
N ALA A 21 12.43 -6.87 0.77
CA ALA A 21 11.64 -6.59 1.96
C ALA A 21 10.26 -7.26 1.87
N GLN A 22 9.61 -7.47 3.02
CA GLN A 22 8.33 -8.15 3.11
C GLN A 22 7.12 -7.18 3.04
N ALA A 23 7.31 -5.92 3.43
CA ALA A 23 6.25 -4.91 3.45
C ALA A 23 6.83 -3.48 3.43
N ALA A 24 5.98 -2.50 3.10
CA ALA A 24 6.32 -1.08 3.11
C ALA A 24 5.27 -0.25 3.87
N VAL A 25 5.73 0.74 4.62
CA VAL A 25 4.89 1.70 5.37
C VAL A 25 5.28 3.11 4.96
N SER A 26 4.29 4.00 4.79
CA SER A 26 4.53 5.40 4.47
C SER A 26 3.53 6.29 5.18
N ALA A 27 4.03 7.35 5.82
CA ALA A 27 3.24 8.46 6.36
C ALA A 27 3.03 9.59 5.32
N GLY A 28 3.29 9.31 4.03
CA GLY A 28 3.13 10.25 2.94
C GLY A 28 1.70 10.35 2.41
N ASN A 29 1.57 10.77 1.15
CA ASN A 29 0.26 10.93 0.52
C ASN A 29 -0.42 9.57 0.27
N THR A 30 -1.56 9.33 0.93
CA THR A 30 -2.34 8.08 0.85
C THR A 30 -2.73 7.70 -0.58
N GLY A 31 -3.21 8.66 -1.38
CA GLY A 31 -3.63 8.40 -2.76
C GLY A 31 -2.47 8.04 -3.68
N ALA A 32 -1.34 8.71 -3.52
CA ALA A 32 -0.11 8.41 -4.25
C ALA A 32 0.41 7.02 -3.89
N LEU A 33 0.45 6.68 -2.59
CA LEU A 33 0.86 5.35 -2.13
C LEU A 33 -0.03 4.26 -2.70
N MET A 34 -1.36 4.40 -2.59
CA MET A 34 -2.33 3.42 -3.10
C MET A 34 -2.19 3.24 -4.62
N ALA A 35 -2.08 4.35 -5.37
CA ALA A 35 -1.95 4.30 -6.82
C ALA A 35 -0.62 3.65 -7.25
N MET A 36 0.49 3.95 -6.58
CA MET A 36 1.79 3.32 -6.84
C MET A 36 1.77 1.83 -6.49
N ALA A 37 1.27 1.46 -5.31
CA ALA A 37 1.18 0.07 -4.86
C ALA A 37 0.34 -0.78 -5.82
N LYS A 38 -0.84 -0.28 -6.24
CA LYS A 38 -1.69 -0.96 -7.24
C LYS A 38 -0.98 -1.14 -8.58
N PHE A 39 -0.14 -0.20 -8.97
CA PHE A 39 0.62 -0.31 -10.21
C PHE A 39 1.76 -1.34 -10.11
N VAL A 40 2.49 -1.34 -9.00
CA VAL A 40 3.64 -2.24 -8.72
C VAL A 40 3.19 -3.68 -8.51
N PHE A 41 2.28 -3.91 -7.56
CA PHE A 41 1.93 -5.26 -7.11
C PHE A 41 0.74 -5.88 -7.86
N LYS A 42 -0.09 -5.04 -8.49
CA LYS A 42 -1.44 -5.44 -8.95
C LYS A 42 -2.30 -5.93 -7.79
N THR A 43 -3.51 -6.38 -8.11
CA THR A 43 -4.40 -7.01 -7.13
C THR A 43 -4.23 -8.51 -7.15
N LEU A 44 -4.60 -9.16 -6.05
CA LEU A 44 -4.64 -10.62 -5.97
C LEU A 44 -5.68 -11.20 -6.95
N PRO A 45 -5.51 -12.47 -7.39
CA PRO A 45 -6.49 -13.14 -8.24
C PRO A 45 -7.90 -13.08 -7.65
N GLY A 46 -8.88 -12.70 -8.47
CA GLY A 46 -10.27 -12.55 -8.04
C GLY A 46 -10.60 -11.26 -7.29
N ILE A 47 -9.63 -10.35 -7.09
CA ILE A 47 -9.85 -9.04 -6.49
C ILE A 47 -9.76 -7.96 -7.57
N ASP A 48 -10.87 -7.28 -7.84
CA ASP A 48 -10.93 -6.22 -8.85
C ASP A 48 -10.31 -4.90 -8.38
N ARG A 49 -10.49 -4.58 -7.08
CA ARG A 49 -10.11 -3.29 -6.52
C ARG A 49 -9.62 -3.42 -5.07
N PRO A 50 -8.47 -2.81 -4.71
CA PRO A 50 -8.02 -2.80 -3.33
C PRO A 50 -8.91 -1.90 -2.47
N ALA A 51 -8.96 -2.18 -1.17
CA ALA A 51 -9.65 -1.37 -0.18
C ALA A 51 -8.63 -0.75 0.79
N ILE A 52 -8.96 0.43 1.32
CA ILE A 52 -8.27 0.98 2.49
C ILE A 52 -9.02 0.45 3.71
N ALA A 53 -8.31 -0.24 4.59
CA ALA A 53 -8.86 -0.77 5.84
C ALA A 53 -8.08 -0.19 7.03
N SER A 54 -8.79 0.05 8.12
CA SER A 54 -8.21 0.49 9.39
C SER A 54 -9.06 -0.04 10.53
N PHE A 55 -8.44 -0.30 11.67
CA PHE A 55 -9.14 -0.63 12.90
C PHE A 55 -9.61 0.66 13.58
N LEU A 56 -10.92 0.75 13.82
CA LEU A 56 -11.52 1.83 14.60
C LEU A 56 -11.92 1.29 15.98
N PRO A 57 -11.54 1.96 17.07
CA PRO A 57 -11.91 1.50 18.41
C PRO A 57 -13.43 1.57 18.60
N THR A 58 -14.00 0.56 19.25
CA THR A 58 -15.37 0.56 19.73
C THR A 58 -15.40 0.68 21.25
N ARG A 59 -16.53 1.12 21.81
CA ARG A 59 -16.70 1.22 23.27
C ARG A 59 -16.57 -0.12 24.01
N ARG A 60 -16.77 -1.25 23.30
CA ARG A 60 -16.74 -2.60 23.88
C ARG A 60 -15.43 -3.33 23.63
N SER A 61 -14.40 -2.65 23.13
CA SER A 61 -13.09 -3.22 22.74
C SER A 61 -13.13 -4.28 21.64
N GLU A 62 -14.29 -4.76 21.22
CA GLU A 62 -14.45 -5.61 20.05
C GLU A 62 -14.24 -4.77 18.78
N ILE A 63 -13.25 -5.15 17.98
CA ILE A 63 -13.02 -4.61 16.64
C ILE A 63 -13.11 -5.81 15.70
N VAL A 64 -14.12 -5.82 14.84
CA VAL A 64 -14.34 -6.83 13.78
C VAL A 64 -13.89 -6.24 12.46
#